data_AF-A0A921K7B7-F1
#
_entry.id   AF-A0A921K7B7-F1
#
_cell.length_a   1.000
_cell.length_b   1.000
_cell.length_c   1.000
_cell.angle_alpha   90.00
_cell.angle_beta   90.00
_cell.angle_gamma   90.00
#
_symmetry.space_group_name_H-M   'P 1'
#
loop_
_entity.id
_entity.type
_entity.pdbx_description
1 polymer ?
#
loop_
_entity_poly.entity_id
_entity_poly.type
_entity_poly.pdbx_seq_one_letter_code
_entity_poly.pdbx_strand_id
1 'polypeptide(L)' 'MSKEYLTLKEAMSYMGFTTYDSLRNTIKLGLPVIRFGNSKRISKTAIDEFMKSHTVTVHPPKEVANNE' A
#
# COMPACT_ATOMS: atom_id res chain seq x y z
N MET A 1 6.93 -19.79 -9.69
CA MET A 1 8.02 -18.80 -9.52
C MET A 1 7.41 -17.50 -9.02
N SER A 2 7.82 -17.05 -7.83
CA SER A 2 7.26 -15.86 -7.18
C SER A 2 7.84 -14.60 -7.82
N LYS A 3 7.02 -13.82 -8.54
CA LYS A 3 7.43 -12.50 -9.04
C LYS A 3 7.61 -11.56 -7.84
N GLU A 4 8.85 -11.20 -7.56
CA GLU A 4 9.20 -10.26 -6.49
C GLU A 4 8.83 -8.81 -6.87
N TYR A 5 8.86 -8.52 -8.17
CA TYR A 5 8.52 -7.23 -8.75
C TYR A 5 7.23 -7.29 -9.56
N LEU A 6 6.23 -6.52 -9.14
CA LEU A 6 4.93 -6.39 -9.78
C LEU A 6 4.90 -5.21 -10.75
N THR A 7 4.18 -5.35 -11.86
CA THR A 7 3.72 -4.18 -12.65
C THR A 7 2.71 -3.36 -11.86
N LEU A 8 2.42 -2.14 -12.33
CA LEU A 8 1.31 -1.33 -11.78
C LEU A 8 -0.02 -2.09 -11.77
N LYS A 9 -0.32 -2.84 -12.83
CA LYS A 9 -1.56 -3.63 -12.95
C LYS A 9 -1.60 -4.80 -11.95
N GLU A 10 -0.47 -5.51 -11.79
CA GLU A 10 -0.37 -6.59 -10.82
C GLU A 10 -0.43 -6.06 -9.38
N ALA A 11 0.21 -4.93 -9.10
CA ALA A 11 0.16 -4.26 -7.79
C ALA A 11 -1.27 -3.82 -7.44
N MET A 12 -2.02 -3.25 -8.40
CA MET A 12 -3.44 -2.95 -8.20
C MET A 12 -4.23 -4.20 -7.82
N SER A 13 -4.06 -5.29 -8.58
CA SER A 13 -4.77 -6.54 -8.31
C SER A 13 -4.38 -7.13 -6.95
N TYR A 14 -3.14 -6.96 -6.52
CA TYR A 14 -2.65 -7.41 -5.21
C TYR A 14 -3.21 -6.58 -4.07
N MET A 15 -3.30 -5.26 -4.24
CA MET A 15 -3.82 -4.33 -3.24
C MET A 15 -5.37 -4.22 -3.24
N GLY A 16 -6.04 -4.87 -4.19
CA GLY A 16 -7.49 -4.83 -4.34
C GLY A 16 -8.03 -3.55 -5.01
N PHE A 17 -7.18 -2.78 -5.71
CA PHE A 17 -7.62 -1.59 -6.43
C PHE A 17 -8.25 -1.93 -7.78
N THR A 18 -9.37 -1.30 -8.09
CA THR A 18 -10.07 -1.43 -9.37
C THR A 18 -9.59 -0.42 -10.41
N THR A 19 -9.02 0.71 -9.99
CA THR A 19 -8.61 1.82 -10.87
C THR A 19 -7.14 2.20 -10.69
N TYR A 20 -6.53 2.68 -11.77
CA TYR A 20 -5.14 3.18 -11.76
C TYR A 20 -4.97 4.46 -10.93
N ASP A 21 -6.02 5.27 -10.82
CA ASP A 21 -6.00 6.49 -10.01
C ASP A 21 -5.79 6.19 -8.52
N SER A 22 -6.43 5.13 -8.00
CA SER A 22 -6.21 4.69 -6.62
C SER A 22 -4.75 4.34 -6.38
N LEU A 23 -4.16 3.51 -7.26
CA LEU A 23 -2.73 3.19 -7.16
C LEU A 23 -1.85 4.45 -7.27
N ARG A 24 -2.18 5.38 -8.16
CA ARG A 24 -1.41 6.63 -8.33
C ARG A 24 -1.48 7.51 -7.09
N ASN A 25 -2.61 7.54 -6.40
CA ASN A 25 -2.74 8.23 -5.11
C ASN A 25 -1.87 7.55 -4.05
N THR A 26 -1.85 6.22 -3.99
CA THR A 26 -0.97 5.47 -3.07
C THR A 26 0.51 5.73 -3.34
N ILE A 27 0.90 5.85 -4.62
CA ILE A 27 2.26 6.25 -5.02
C ILE A 27 2.58 7.68 -4.54
N LYS A 28 1.63 8.61 -4.63
CA LYS A 28 1.80 9.97 -4.07
C LYS A 28 1.91 9.98 -2.54
N LEU A 29 1.24 9.05 -1.87
CA LEU A 29 1.32 8.86 -0.41
C LEU A 29 2.64 8.22 0.05
N GLY A 30 3.50 7.80 -0.87
CA GLY A 30 4.84 7.30 -0.55
C GLY A 30 5.07 5.82 -0.86
N LEU A 31 4.18 5.15 -1.62
CA LEU A 31 4.46 3.80 -2.09
C LEU A 31 5.69 3.81 -3.03
N PRO A 32 6.77 3.09 -2.70
CA PRO A 32 7.99 3.11 -3.49
C PRO A 32 7.80 2.42 -4.84
N VAL A 33 8.21 3.11 -5.91
CA VAL A 33 8.14 2.62 -7.28
C VAL A 33 9.54 2.57 -7.87
N ILE A 34 9.93 1.40 -8.35
CA ILE A 34 11.18 1.17 -9.05
C ILE A 34 10.99 1.51 -10.53
N ARG A 35 11.79 2.44 -11.05
CA ARG A 35 11.79 2.79 -12.47
C ARG A 35 12.86 1.97 -13.21
N PHE A 36 12.42 1.09 -14.09
CA PHE A 36 13.28 0.30 -14.98
C PHE A 36 13.12 0.83 -16.41
N GLY A 37 13.98 1.78 -16.80
CA GLY A 37 13.90 2.48 -18.08
C GLY A 37 12.55 3.18 -18.28
N ASN A 38 11.78 2.71 -19.27
CA ASN A 38 10.43 3.21 -19.58
C ASN A 38 9.32 2.50 -18.78
N SER A 39 9.65 1.46 -18.02
CA SER A 39 8.69 0.69 -17.22
C SER A 39 8.77 1.02 -15.73
N LYS A 40 7.65 0.82 -15.03
CA LYS A 40 7.55 0.98 -13.57
C LYS A 40 7.22 -0.37 -12.93
N ARG A 41 7.92 -0.67 -11.84
CA ARG A 41 7.76 -1.90 -11.05
C ARG A 41 7.61 -1.53 -9.58
N ILE A 42 6.92 -2.38 -8.83
CA ILE A 42 6.70 -2.23 -7.40
C ILE A 42 7.06 -3.56 -6.76
N SER A 43 7.94 -3.56 -5.76
CA SER A 43 8.30 -4.78 -5.03
C SER A 43 7.16 -5.19 -4.10
N LYS A 44 6.86 -6.48 -4.00
CA LYS A 44 5.85 -6.98 -3.05
C LYS A 44 6.15 -6.58 -1.61
N THR A 45 7.39 -6.78 -1.19
CA THR A 45 7.86 -6.42 0.15
C THR A 45 7.59 -4.95 0.46
N ALA A 46 7.78 -4.07 -0.53
CA ALA A 46 7.58 -2.65 -0.33
C ALA A 46 6.09 -2.26 -0.26
N ILE A 47 5.21 -3.03 -0.90
CA ILE A 47 3.75 -2.92 -0.69
C ILE A 47 3.40 -3.35 0.73
N ASP A 48 3.93 -4.49 1.20
CA ASP A 48 3.62 -5.01 2.54
C ASP A 48 4.12 -4.05 3.63
N GLU A 49 5.33 -3.50 3.49
CA GLU A 49 5.86 -2.47 4.37
C GLU A 49 5.01 -1.19 4.36
N PHE A 50 4.59 -0.74 3.17
CA PHE A 50 3.73 0.43 3.03
C PHE A 50 2.36 0.21 3.70
N MET A 51 1.74 -0.95 3.48
CA MET A 51 0.47 -1.32 4.12
C MET A 51 0.61 -1.36 5.63
N LYS A 52 1.68 -1.97 6.15
CA LYS A 52 1.95 -2.04 7.59
C LYS A 52 2.15 -0.64 8.18
N SER A 53 2.89 0.23 7.51
CA SER A 53 3.12 1.61 7.95
C SER A 53 1.86 2.48 7.89
N HIS A 54 0.93 2.20 6.96
CA HIS A 54 -0.34 2.92 6.81
C HIS A 54 -1.53 2.20 7.46
N THR A 55 -1.27 1.15 8.24
CA THR A 55 -2.31 0.50 9.04
C THR A 55 -2.64 1.41 10.21
N VAL A 56 -3.71 2.18 10.06
CA VAL A 56 -4.30 2.92 11.18
C VAL A 56 -5.18 1.94 11.95
N THR A 57 -4.87 1.75 13.24
CA THR A 57 -5.77 1.04 14.17
C THR A 57 -7.08 1.82 14.26
N VAL A 58 -8.05 1.38 13.47
CA VAL A 58 -9.46 1.75 13.67
C VAL A 58 -9.87 1.15 15.02
N HIS A 59 -9.98 2.03 16.02
CA HIS A 59 -10.26 1.80 17.45
C HIS A 59 -9.02 1.58 18.36
N PRO A 60 -8.69 2.54 19.24
CA PRO A 60 -8.55 2.18 20.65
C PRO A 60 -9.93 1.74 21.18
N PRO A 61 -10.02 0.75 22.10
CA PRO A 61 -11.25 0.51 22.85
C PRO A 61 -11.64 1.82 23.55
N LYS A 62 -12.95 2.07 23.67
CA LYS A 62 -13.48 3.19 24.46
C LYS A 62 -12.73 3.29 25.79
N GLU A 63 -11.90 4.33 25.96
CA GLU A 63 -11.42 4.71 27.28
C GLU A 63 -12.65 5.23 28.02
N VAL A 64 -13.19 4.38 28.89
CA VAL A 64 -14.25 4.72 29.82
C VAL A 64 -13.68 5.82 30.70
N ALA A 65 -14.11 7.06 30.48
CA ALA A 65 -13.80 8.18 31.35
C ALA A 65 -14.30 7.83 32.75
N ASN A 66 -13.37 7.52 33.64
CA ASN A 66 -13.66 7.36 35.05
C ASN A 66 -14.04 8.74 35.60
N ASN A 67 -15.26 8.77 36.10
CA ASN A 67 -15.85 9.72 37.03
C ASN A 67 -14.95 10.11 38.20
N GLU A 68 -14.77 11.42 38.38
CA GLU A 68 -14.43 12.06 39.67
C GLU A 68 -15.62 12.91 40.15
#